data_AF-A0A7C6UST5-F1
#
_entry.id   AF-A0A7C6UST5-F1
#
_cell.length_a   1.000
_cell.length_b   1.000
_cell.length_c   1.000
_cell.angle_alpha   90.00
_cell.angle_beta   90.00
_cell.angle_gamma   90.00
#
_symmetry.space_group_name_H-M   'P 1'
#
loop_
_entity.id
_entity.type
_entity.pdbx_description
1 polymer ?
#
loop_
_entity_poly.entity_id
_entity_poly.type
_entity_poly.pdbx_seq_one_letter_code
_entity_poly.pdbx_strand_id
1 'polypeptide(L)'
;DIKEEFDYVLIDCPAGIEQGFLNAITSADEAIIVVTPEISSVRDADRVVGLLDKKGNIPTEKMHMVVNRIRMDMVRKKEMLDVSDIQDLLRIGVLGVIPDDESVIVSTNKGEPIVLNNKNSVAQAYRDAAARLLGEDIPFDDEHQNGFFGAIMRFFGLAQ
;
A
#
# COMPACT_ATOMS: atom_id res chain seq x y z
N ASP A 1 -5.82 -22.05 -18.77
CA ASP A 1 -4.68 -21.49 -17.97
C ASP A 1 -5.22 -20.95 -16.65
N ILE A 2 -4.48 -20.94 -15.53
CA ILE A 2 -4.97 -20.51 -14.19
C ILE A 2 -5.71 -19.15 -14.24
N LYS A 3 -5.32 -18.26 -15.16
CA LYS A 3 -5.97 -16.96 -15.40
C LYS A 3 -7.44 -17.04 -15.82
N GLU A 4 -7.89 -18.17 -16.36
CA GLU A 4 -9.28 -18.41 -16.78
C GLU A 4 -10.14 -19.01 -15.66
N GLU A 5 -9.53 -19.45 -14.56
CA GLU A 5 -10.20 -20.14 -13.45
C GLU A 5 -10.43 -19.25 -12.22
N PHE A 6 -9.71 -18.13 -12.11
CA PHE A 6 -9.76 -17.23 -10.94
C PHE A 6 -9.92 -15.78 -11.36
N ASP A 7 -10.68 -15.01 -10.58
CA ASP A 7 -10.83 -13.56 -10.78
C ASP A 7 -9.53 -12.80 -10.44
N TYR A 8 -8.79 -13.28 -9.43
CA TYR A 8 -7.55 -12.68 -8.95
C TYR A 8 -6.49 -13.74 -8.67
N VAL A 9 -5.25 -13.45 -9.05
CA VAL A 9 -4.06 -14.25 -8.73
C VAL A 9 -3.06 -13.35 -8.01
N LEU A 10 -2.84 -13.60 -6.71
CA LEU A 10 -1.86 -12.87 -5.91
C LEU A 10 -0.51 -13.57 -5.96
N ILE A 11 0.53 -12.84 -6.36
CA ILE A 11 1.91 -13.34 -6.43
C ILE A 11 2.72 -12.67 -5.32
N ASP A 12 3.05 -13.42 -4.27
CA ASP A 12 3.93 -12.94 -3.22
C ASP A 12 5.38 -12.90 -3.73
N CYS A 13 5.89 -11.68 -3.93
CA CYS A 13 7.19 -11.46 -4.57
C CYS A 13 8.31 -11.45 -3.52
N PRO A 14 9.51 -11.98 -3.85
CA PRO A 14 10.65 -11.89 -2.95
C PRO A 14 11.02 -10.43 -2.70
N ALA A 15 11.51 -10.13 -1.49
CA ALA A 15 12.02 -8.82 -1.15
C ALA A 15 13.27 -8.48 -2.00
N GLY A 16 13.43 -7.19 -2.33
CA GLY A 16 14.56 -6.69 -3.11
C GLY A 16 14.31 -6.67 -4.62
N ILE A 17 15.32 -6.23 -5.38
CA ILE A 17 15.24 -5.95 -6.83
C ILE A 17 16.05 -6.93 -7.68
N GLU A 18 16.26 -8.13 -7.16
CA GLU A 18 17.12 -9.15 -7.74
C GLU A 18 16.45 -9.88 -8.92
N GLN A 19 17.18 -10.80 -9.57
CA GLN A 19 16.68 -11.50 -10.76
C GLN A 19 15.37 -12.28 -10.51
N GLY A 20 15.17 -12.80 -9.30
CA GLY A 20 13.93 -13.48 -8.91
C GLY A 20 12.71 -12.56 -8.93
N PHE A 21 12.88 -11.28 -8.55
CA PHE A 21 11.82 -10.27 -8.61
C PHE A 21 11.42 -9.99 -10.06
N LEU A 22 12.38 -9.82 -10.97
CA LEU A 22 12.11 -9.53 -12.39
C LEU A 22 11.31 -10.63 -13.10
N ASN A 23 11.55 -11.89 -12.72
CA ASN A 23 10.80 -13.03 -13.24
C ASN A 23 9.37 -13.10 -12.67
N ALA A 24 9.18 -12.66 -11.42
CA ALA A 24 7.85 -12.66 -10.79
C ALA A 24 6.94 -11.58 -11.39
N ILE A 25 7.47 -10.39 -11.65
CA ILE A 25 6.67 -9.25 -12.14
C ILE A 25 6.29 -9.35 -13.62
N THR A 26 6.95 -10.21 -14.42
CA THR A 26 6.78 -10.22 -15.88
C THR A 26 5.38 -10.66 -16.33
N SER A 27 4.63 -11.32 -15.46
CA SER A 27 3.27 -11.81 -15.73
C SER A 27 2.19 -11.03 -14.98
N ALA A 28 2.56 -9.98 -14.23
CA ALA A 28 1.63 -9.24 -13.40
C ALA A 28 0.95 -8.11 -14.19
N ASP A 29 -0.36 -7.95 -13.99
CA ASP A 29 -1.17 -6.90 -14.61
C ASP A 29 -1.14 -5.58 -13.78
N GLU A 30 -0.97 -5.71 -12.47
CA GLU A 30 -0.95 -4.64 -11.46
C GLU A 30 0.09 -4.94 -10.37
N ALA A 31 0.51 -3.92 -9.61
CA ALA A 31 1.48 -4.08 -8.54
C ALA A 31 1.04 -3.38 -7.24
N ILE A 32 1.16 -4.10 -6.12
CA ILE A 32 0.95 -3.55 -4.77
C ILE A 32 2.29 -3.53 -4.05
N ILE A 33 2.74 -2.33 -3.71
CA ILE A 33 4.03 -2.08 -3.06
C ILE A 33 3.78 -1.81 -1.58
N VAL A 34 4.31 -2.68 -0.72
CA VAL A 34 4.19 -2.52 0.73
C VAL A 34 5.36 -1.70 1.24
N VAL A 35 5.07 -0.58 1.92
CA VAL A 35 6.08 0.36 2.44
C VAL A 35 5.85 0.64 3.92
N THR A 36 6.91 0.87 4.68
CA THR A 36 6.82 1.41 6.04
C THR A 36 7.10 2.92 6.04
N PRO A 37 6.65 3.69 7.06
CA PRO A 37 6.89 5.14 7.13
C PRO A 37 8.34 5.51 7.54
N GLU A 38 9.31 4.78 6.98
CA GLU A 38 10.74 4.97 7.17
C GLU A 38 11.41 5.39 5.85
N ILE A 39 12.33 6.35 5.91
CA ILE A 39 13.01 6.90 4.73
C ILE A 39 13.71 5.82 3.89
N SER A 40 14.28 4.80 4.54
CA SER A 40 14.92 3.66 3.87
C SER A 40 13.91 2.87 3.03
N SER A 41 12.77 2.49 3.61
CA SER A 41 11.72 1.73 2.93
C SER A 41 11.15 2.50 1.74
N VAL A 42 10.90 3.80 1.91
CA VAL A 42 10.37 4.65 0.82
C VAL A 42 11.37 4.79 -0.32
N ARG A 43 12.66 4.94 -0.03
CA ARG A 43 13.70 5.01 -1.08
C ARG A 43 13.82 3.71 -1.88
N ASP A 44 13.70 2.57 -1.21
CA ASP A 44 13.72 1.28 -1.91
C ASP A 44 12.45 1.07 -2.73
N ALA A 45 11.30 1.52 -2.23
CA ALA A 45 10.05 1.53 -2.98
C ALA A 45 10.11 2.39 -4.25
N ASP A 46 10.72 3.58 -4.20
CA ASP A 46 10.93 4.45 -5.38
C ASP A 46 11.72 3.73 -6.48
N ARG A 47 12.75 2.97 -6.09
CA ARG A 47 13.51 2.12 -7.05
C ARG A 47 12.64 1.03 -7.65
N VAL A 48 11.79 0.40 -6.84
CA VAL A 48 10.85 -0.64 -7.28
C VAL A 48 9.83 -0.07 -8.27
N VAL A 49 9.25 1.09 -7.99
CA VAL A 49 8.34 1.80 -8.92
C VAL A 49 9.02 2.01 -10.27
N GLY A 50 10.25 2.54 -10.28
CA GLY A 50 11.01 2.74 -11.51
C GLY A 50 11.35 1.44 -12.26
N LEU A 51 11.48 0.31 -11.57
CA LEU A 51 11.70 -1.00 -12.20
C LEU A 51 10.42 -1.61 -12.76
N LEU A 52 9.31 -1.49 -12.04
CA LEU A 52 8.01 -1.95 -12.51
C LEU A 52 7.59 -1.22 -13.79
N ASP A 53 7.81 0.10 -13.85
CA ASP A 53 7.55 0.93 -15.02
C ASP A 53 8.44 0.52 -16.21
N LYS A 54 9.76 0.44 -15.98
CA LYS A 54 10.73 0.23 -17.08
C LYS A 54 10.89 -1.21 -17.54
N LYS A 55 10.75 -2.19 -16.64
CA LYS A 55 11.03 -3.61 -16.90
C LYS A 55 9.78 -4.49 -16.75
N GLY A 56 8.88 -4.13 -15.86
CA GLY A 56 7.61 -4.84 -15.68
C GLY A 56 6.54 -4.44 -16.70
N ASN A 57 6.70 -3.31 -17.40
CA ASN A 57 5.67 -2.70 -18.24
C ASN A 57 4.34 -2.47 -17.48
N ILE A 58 4.41 -2.28 -16.17
CA ILE A 58 3.27 -1.93 -15.33
C ILE A 58 3.32 -0.41 -15.20
N PRO A 59 2.34 0.34 -15.71
CA PRO A 59 2.36 1.78 -15.64
C PRO A 59 1.92 2.26 -14.23
N THR A 60 2.28 3.48 -13.85
CA THR A 60 2.09 3.97 -12.47
C THR A 60 0.64 4.00 -12.00
N GLU A 61 -0.33 4.16 -12.91
CA GLU A 61 -1.77 4.10 -12.61
C GLU A 61 -2.26 2.71 -12.18
N LYS A 62 -1.48 1.66 -12.50
CA LYS A 62 -1.69 0.27 -12.08
C LYS A 62 -0.78 -0.14 -10.93
N MET A 63 -0.07 0.84 -10.36
CA MET A 63 0.74 0.67 -9.17
C MET A 63 0.03 1.29 -7.98
N HIS A 64 0.05 0.54 -6.89
CA HIS A 64 -0.57 0.92 -5.66
C HIS A 64 0.40 0.73 -4.50
N MET A 65 0.21 1.47 -3.42
CA MET A 65 0.95 1.29 -2.18
C MET A 65 0.04 0.96 -1.00
N VAL A 66 0.59 0.17 -0.09
CA VAL A 66 0.08 -0.02 1.26
C VAL A 66 1.12 0.52 2.23
N VAL A 67 0.76 1.55 2.97
CA VAL A 67 1.60 2.08 4.06
C VAL A 67 1.34 1.24 5.30
N ASN A 68 2.28 0.36 5.63
CA ASN A 68 2.17 -0.60 6.71
C ASN A 68 2.91 -0.14 7.97
N ARG A 69 2.44 -0.59 9.13
CA ARG A 69 3.04 -0.32 10.45
C ARG A 69 3.15 1.17 10.77
N ILE A 70 2.13 1.96 10.42
CA ILE A 70 2.12 3.38 10.76
C ILE A 70 1.77 3.60 12.23
N ARG A 71 2.44 4.55 12.89
CA ARG A 71 2.15 4.99 14.26
C ARG A 71 1.86 6.48 14.29
N MET A 72 0.58 6.83 14.45
CA MET A 72 0.13 8.22 14.32
C MET A 72 0.71 9.16 15.37
N ASP A 73 1.06 8.67 16.56
CA ASP A 73 1.72 9.49 17.58
C ASP A 73 3.14 9.91 17.16
N MET A 74 3.88 9.03 16.49
CA MET A 74 5.20 9.34 15.95
C MET A 74 5.14 10.24 14.71
N VAL A 75 4.14 10.04 13.86
CA VAL A 75 3.86 10.94 12.73
C VAL A 75 3.60 12.36 13.23
N ARG A 76 2.75 12.53 14.26
CA ARG A 76 2.47 13.84 14.88
C ARG A 76 3.72 14.49 15.49
N LYS A 77 4.66 13.68 15.99
CA LYS A 77 5.96 14.14 16.52
C LYS A 77 7.00 14.41 15.42
N LYS A 78 6.69 14.13 14.15
CA LYS A 78 7.61 14.17 12.99
C LYS A 78 8.81 13.21 13.13
N GLU A 79 8.61 12.12 13.86
CA GLU A 79 9.59 11.03 14.02
C GLU A 79 9.38 9.94 12.96
N MET A 80 8.24 9.94 12.28
CA MET A 80 7.89 9.09 11.15
C MET A 80 7.37 9.94 9.99
N LEU A 81 7.57 9.46 8.76
CA LEU A 81 6.98 10.08 7.58
C LEU A 81 5.45 9.98 7.64
N ASP A 82 4.76 11.04 7.22
CA ASP A 82 3.33 10.96 7.02
C ASP A 82 2.99 10.31 5.66
N VAL A 83 1.73 9.92 5.47
CA VAL A 83 1.30 9.25 4.24
C VAL A 83 1.42 10.17 3.01
N SER A 84 1.21 11.48 3.19
CA SER A 84 1.33 12.45 2.09
C SER A 84 2.77 12.62 1.61
N ASP A 85 3.75 12.63 2.50
CA ASP A 85 5.17 12.69 2.16
C ASP A 85 5.57 11.48 1.31
N ILE A 86 5.09 10.29 1.69
CA ILE A 86 5.32 9.05 0.94
C ILE A 86 4.64 9.11 -0.42
N GLN A 87 3.41 9.62 -0.48
CA GLN A 87 2.66 9.76 -1.73
C GLN A 87 3.30 10.75 -2.69
N ASP A 88 3.80 11.89 -2.20
CA ASP A 88 4.50 12.89 -3.00
C ASP A 88 5.81 12.35 -3.59
N LEU A 89 6.48 11.45 -2.86
CA LEU A 89 7.70 10.79 -3.30
C LEU A 89 7.41 9.70 -4.35
N LEU A 90 6.50 8.77 -4.07
CA LEU A 90 6.27 7.59 -4.92
C LEU A 90 5.32 7.86 -6.09
N ARG A 91 4.40 8.83 -5.96
CA ARG A 91 3.42 9.24 -6.98
C ARG A 91 2.53 8.11 -7.51
N ILE A 92 2.22 7.15 -6.65
CA ILE A 92 1.32 6.02 -6.93
C ILE A 92 0.09 6.07 -5.99
N GLY A 93 -0.97 5.32 -6.32
CA GLY A 93 -2.21 5.33 -5.54
C GLY A 93 -2.04 4.67 -4.18
N VAL A 94 -2.71 5.19 -3.13
CA VAL A 94 -2.74 4.55 -1.80
C VAL A 94 -3.95 3.62 -1.73
N LEU A 95 -3.74 2.33 -1.45
CA LEU A 95 -4.81 1.36 -1.20
C LEU A 95 -5.14 1.27 0.29
N GLY A 96 -4.12 1.30 1.15
CA GLY A 96 -4.28 1.02 2.57
C GLY A 96 -3.26 1.75 3.43
N VAL A 97 -3.71 2.14 4.61
CA VAL A 97 -2.88 2.66 5.69
C VAL A 97 -3.12 1.74 6.89
N ILE A 98 -2.15 0.89 7.21
CA ILE A 98 -2.28 -0.18 8.19
C ILE A 98 -1.51 0.23 9.46
N PRO A 99 -2.21 0.44 10.60
CA PRO A 99 -1.57 0.76 11.87
C PRO A 99 -0.63 -0.34 12.35
N ASP A 100 0.42 0.03 13.08
CA ASP A 100 1.23 -0.95 13.84
C ASP A 100 0.42 -1.46 15.03
N ASP A 101 0.16 -2.78 15.07
CA ASP A 101 -0.68 -3.40 16.10
C ASP A 101 -0.17 -4.80 16.46
N GLU A 102 -0.04 -5.06 17.76
CA GLU A 102 0.43 -6.34 18.30
C GLU A 102 -0.49 -7.51 17.95
N SER A 103 -1.79 -7.26 17.72
CA SER A 103 -2.75 -8.29 17.35
C SER A 103 -2.41 -8.95 16.02
N VAL A 104 -1.72 -8.26 15.11
CA VAL A 104 -1.19 -8.85 13.85
C VAL A 104 -0.19 -9.94 14.19
N ILE A 105 0.78 -9.64 15.07
CA ILE A 105 1.82 -10.59 15.50
C ILE A 105 1.18 -11.79 16.21
N VAL A 106 0.22 -11.53 17.10
CA VAL A 106 -0.50 -12.59 17.83
C VAL A 106 -1.27 -13.50 16.86
N SER A 107 -1.93 -12.93 15.85
CA SER A 107 -2.71 -13.68 14.86
C SER A 107 -1.83 -14.59 14.00
N THR A 108 -0.69 -14.07 13.52
CA THR A 108 0.30 -14.83 12.75
C THR A 108 0.84 -16.02 13.55
N ASN A 109 1.18 -15.81 14.82
CA ASN A 109 1.69 -16.88 15.69
C ASN A 109 0.65 -17.97 15.98
N LYS A 110 -0.65 -17.64 15.89
CA LYS A 110 -1.76 -18.60 16.01
C LYS A 110 -2.08 -19.31 14.70
N GLY A 111 -1.54 -18.85 13.57
CA GLY A 111 -1.90 -19.36 12.25
C GLY A 111 -3.31 -18.94 11.80
N GLU A 112 -3.89 -17.92 12.42
CA GLU A 112 -5.23 -17.41 12.09
C GLU A 112 -5.09 -15.99 11.51
N PRO A 113 -5.55 -15.74 10.26
CA PRO A 113 -5.48 -14.40 9.68
C PRO A 113 -6.27 -13.37 10.49
N ILE A 114 -5.64 -12.22 10.80
CA ILE A 114 -6.28 -11.14 11.58
C ILE A 114 -7.61 -10.66 10.97
N VAL A 115 -7.75 -10.71 9.65
CA VAL A 115 -8.94 -10.26 8.91
C VAL A 115 -10.23 -10.99 9.29
N LEU A 116 -10.13 -12.17 9.94
CA LEU A 116 -11.28 -12.91 10.46
C LEU A 116 -11.86 -12.27 11.74
N ASN A 117 -11.12 -11.38 12.40
CA ASN A 117 -11.58 -10.67 13.58
C ASN A 117 -12.35 -9.40 13.19
N ASN A 118 -13.67 -9.52 13.06
CA ASN A 118 -14.55 -8.41 12.65
C ASN A 118 -14.55 -7.19 13.56
N LYS A 119 -14.03 -7.28 14.79
CA LYS A 119 -14.02 -6.18 15.77
C LYS A 119 -12.69 -5.42 15.83
N ASN A 120 -11.68 -5.86 15.09
CA ASN A 120 -10.35 -5.28 15.12
C ASN A 120 -10.21 -4.20 14.03
N SER A 121 -9.69 -3.02 14.38
CA SER A 121 -9.53 -1.89 13.45
C SER A 121 -8.49 -2.18 12.35
N VAL A 122 -7.43 -2.91 12.65
CA VAL A 122 -6.42 -3.33 11.64
C VAL A 122 -7.02 -4.33 10.66
N ALA A 123 -7.86 -5.25 11.14
CA ALA A 123 -8.63 -6.14 10.26
C ALA A 123 -9.53 -5.33 9.31
N GLN A 124 -10.15 -4.24 9.79
CA GLN A 124 -10.94 -3.35 8.94
C GLN A 124 -10.07 -2.64 7.90
N ALA A 125 -8.91 -2.11 8.29
CA ALA A 125 -8.00 -1.42 7.36
C ALA A 125 -7.54 -2.32 6.19
N TYR A 126 -7.30 -3.61 6.45
CA TYR A 126 -7.02 -4.58 5.39
C TYR A 126 -8.23 -4.82 4.47
N ARG A 127 -9.45 -4.89 5.02
CA ARG A 127 -10.67 -5.05 4.23
C ARG A 127 -10.95 -3.84 3.36
N ASP A 128 -10.76 -2.64 3.90
CA ASP A 128 -10.93 -1.40 3.13
C ASP A 128 -9.91 -1.33 1.99
N ALA A 129 -8.66 -1.75 2.22
CA ALA A 129 -7.65 -1.83 1.18
C ALA A 129 -8.03 -2.83 0.07
N ALA A 130 -8.58 -3.99 0.45
CA ALA A 130 -9.07 -4.97 -0.51
C ALA A 130 -10.26 -4.43 -1.31
N ALA A 131 -11.22 -3.78 -0.68
CA ALA A 131 -12.37 -3.21 -1.37
C ALA A 131 -11.99 -2.04 -2.29
N ARG A 132 -11.01 -1.20 -1.92
CA ARG A 132 -10.44 -0.20 -2.84
C ARG A 132 -9.76 -0.85 -4.05
N LEU A 133 -9.07 -1.97 -3.86
CA LEU A 133 -8.49 -2.74 -4.97
C LEU A 133 -9.57 -3.29 -5.91
N LEU A 134 -10.75 -3.60 -5.38
CA LEU A 134 -11.93 -3.99 -6.17
C LEU A 134 -12.66 -2.80 -6.84
N GLY A 135 -12.16 -1.57 -6.66
CA GLY A 135 -12.73 -0.35 -7.24
C GLY A 135 -13.81 0.33 -6.39
N GLU A 136 -14.00 -0.08 -5.13
CA GLU A 136 -14.92 0.61 -4.22
C GLU A 136 -14.31 1.93 -3.72
N ASP A 137 -15.12 3.00 -3.69
CA ASP A 137 -14.73 4.30 -3.16
C ASP A 137 -14.92 4.34 -1.63
N ILE A 138 -13.89 3.87 -0.92
CA ILE A 138 -13.87 3.87 0.55
C ILE A 138 -13.00 5.03 1.06
N PRO A 139 -13.54 5.97 1.85
CA PRO A 139 -12.74 7.05 2.43
C PRO A 139 -11.70 6.49 3.40
N PHE A 140 -10.53 7.13 3.50
CA PHE A 140 -9.57 6.85 4.58
C PHE A 140 -10.08 7.47 5.88
N ASP A 141 -9.82 6.85 7.04
CA ASP A 141 -10.22 7.45 8.33
C ASP A 141 -9.49 8.76 8.61
N ASP A 142 -10.22 9.78 9.12
CA ASP A 142 -9.72 11.15 9.36
C ASP A 142 -8.46 11.24 10.23
N GLU A 143 -8.25 10.29 11.15
CA GLU A 143 -7.03 10.28 11.98
C GLU A 143 -5.75 10.04 11.17
N HIS A 144 -5.87 9.35 10.03
CA HIS A 144 -4.80 9.11 9.06
C HIS A 144 -4.74 10.22 7.98
N GLN A 145 -5.70 11.15 7.97
CA GLN A 145 -5.91 12.16 6.93
C GLN A 145 -5.19 13.51 7.11
N ASN A 146 -4.33 13.68 8.13
CA ASN A 146 -3.65 14.98 8.30
C ASN A 146 -2.85 15.45 7.05
N GLY A 147 -2.57 14.57 6.09
CA GLY A 147 -2.02 14.88 4.76
C GLY A 147 -3.01 14.87 3.58
N PHE A 148 -4.15 14.16 3.69
CA PHE A 148 -5.05 13.88 2.56
C PHE A 148 -5.82 15.12 2.06
N PHE A 149 -6.20 16.04 2.96
CA PHE A 149 -6.91 17.27 2.58
C PHE A 149 -6.08 18.21 1.67
N GLY A 150 -4.75 18.19 1.79
CA GLY A 150 -3.87 19.05 0.99
C GLY A 150 -3.76 18.62 -0.49
N ALA A 151 -3.70 17.31 -0.74
CA ALA A 151 -3.56 16.75 -2.08
C ALA A 151 -4.86 16.80 -2.87
N ILE A 152 -6.00 16.48 -2.23
CA ILE A 152 -7.33 16.55 -2.86
C ILE A 152 -7.72 18.01 -3.17
N MET A 153 -7.41 18.96 -2.27
CA MET A 153 -7.60 20.40 -2.56
C MET A 153 -6.69 20.89 -3.71
N ARG A 154 -5.48 20.34 -3.89
CA ARG A 154 -4.63 20.67 -5.05
C ARG A 154 -5.18 20.11 -6.37
N PHE A 155 -5.82 18.95 -6.34
CA PHE A 155 -6.42 18.35 -7.53
C PHE A 155 -7.76 18.99 -7.93
N PHE A 156 -8.56 19.43 -6.95
CA PHE A 156 -9.82 20.16 -7.20
C PHE A 156 -9.66 21.68 -7.37
N GLY A 157 -8.50 22.25 -6.99
CA GLY A 157 -8.27 23.70 -6.94
C GLY A 157 -7.63 24.35 -8.18
N LEU A 158 -7.36 23.61 -9.26
CA LEU A 158 -6.86 24.15 -10.54
C LEU A 158 -7.93 23.99 -11.64
N ALA A 159 -9.08 24.59 -11.39
CA ALA A 159 -10.07 24.93 -12.41
C ALA A 159 -10.56 26.37 -12.17
N GLN A 160 -9.63 27.34 -12.25
CA GLN A 160 -9.88 28.72 -12.68
C GLN A 160 -8.68 29.22 -13.47
#